data_AF-A0A7S0Y8S4-F1
#
_entry.id   AF-A0A7S0Y8S4-F1
#
_cell.length_a   1.000
_cell.length_b   1.000
_cell.length_c   1.000
_cell.angle_alpha   90.00
_cell.angle_beta   90.00
_cell.angle_gamma   90.00
#
_symmetry.space_group_name_H-M   'P 1'
#
loop_
_entity.id
_entity.type
_entity.pdbx_description
1 polymer ?
#
loop_
_entity_poly.entity_id
_entity_poly.type
_entity_poly.pdbx_seq_one_letter_code
_entity_poly.pdbx_strand_id
1 'polypeptide(L)'
;MPIQIVVVPPPSQRNPSCLPLPLANMNNKPTQSSYRLLVITFLVYSLFVGWYVATRPKGKWKSPFSWHPFLMTAGMTGSMGIAAVTKKLGGYTNTKLHGMLASFGYMLSLGGLYAIYHNKNLYDSPHFTSTHGKIGIALMVAMVGPLLAGGVFLHPDFGVDKTNKFIRKVHKIFSRVLIAVAWMNSIYGLYGMRKQHPMELILYGVPLLILMPLTLV
;
A
#
# COMPACT_ATOMS: atom_id res chain seq x y z
N MET A 1 55.60 -2.97 -9.48
CA MET A 1 54.80 -2.43 -8.36
C MET A 1 55.18 -3.23 -7.11
N PRO A 2 55.62 -2.62 -6.00
CA PRO A 2 55.99 -3.39 -4.82
C PRO A 2 54.72 -3.87 -4.09
N ILE A 3 54.75 -5.15 -3.70
CA ILE A 3 53.71 -5.81 -2.90
C ILE A 3 53.85 -5.31 -1.46
N GLN A 4 52.91 -4.49 -0.99
CA GLN A 4 52.83 -4.14 0.43
C GLN A 4 52.23 -5.31 1.20
N ILE A 5 53.02 -5.89 2.10
CA ILE A 5 52.55 -6.87 3.07
C ILE A 5 51.86 -6.11 4.20
N VAL A 6 50.54 -6.26 4.29
CA VAL A 6 49.75 -5.67 5.38
C VAL A 6 49.96 -6.52 6.63
N VAL A 7 50.68 -5.97 7.60
CA VAL A 7 50.88 -6.59 8.92
C VAL A 7 49.61 -6.42 9.75
N VAL A 8 48.95 -7.52 10.09
CA VAL A 8 47.78 -7.51 10.97
C VAL A 8 48.24 -7.47 12.44
N PRO A 9 47.76 -6.51 13.26
CA PRO A 9 48.21 -6.37 14.64
C PRO A 9 47.70 -7.50 15.56
N PRO A 10 48.43 -7.80 16.64
CA PRO A 10 48.08 -8.85 17.59
C PRO A 10 46.77 -8.52 18.35
N PRO A 11 46.04 -9.55 18.85
CA PRO A 11 44.73 -9.39 19.48
C PRO A 11 44.66 -8.38 20.63
N SER A 12 45.75 -8.21 21.36
CA SER A 12 45.85 -7.29 22.52
C SER A 12 45.85 -5.81 22.15
N GLN A 13 46.02 -5.45 20.88
CA GLN A 13 46.00 -4.06 20.39
C GLN A 13 44.74 -3.70 19.61
N ARG A 14 43.73 -4.59 19.57
CA ARG A 14 42.44 -4.25 18.96
C ARG A 14 41.65 -3.35 19.91
N ASN A 15 41.33 -2.16 19.44
CA ASN A 15 40.50 -1.20 20.16
C ASN A 15 39.13 -1.84 20.48
N PRO A 16 38.70 -1.95 21.76
CA PRO A 16 37.43 -2.59 22.13
C PRO A 16 36.20 -1.86 21.58
N SER A 17 36.35 -0.64 21.05
CA SER A 17 35.32 0.08 20.29
C SER A 17 35.01 -0.51 18.91
N CYS A 18 35.80 -1.49 18.44
CA CYS A 18 35.55 -2.29 17.25
C CYS A 18 34.98 -3.69 17.56
N LEU A 19 34.29 -3.85 18.70
CA LEU A 19 33.38 -4.99 18.87
C LEU A 19 32.33 -4.94 17.75
N PRO A 20 32.15 -6.01 16.95
CA PRO A 20 31.05 -6.07 16.01
C PRO A 20 29.77 -5.81 16.79
N LEU A 21 29.08 -4.73 16.43
CA LEU A 21 27.76 -4.40 16.95
C LEU A 21 26.92 -5.70 16.97
N PRO A 22 26.11 -5.93 18.02
CA PRO A 22 25.25 -7.11 18.09
C PRO A 22 24.53 -7.21 16.76
N LEU A 23 24.68 -8.36 16.08
CA LEU A 23 24.05 -8.65 14.81
C LEU A 23 22.57 -8.29 14.93
N ALA A 24 22.21 -7.09 14.47
CA ALA A 24 20.89 -6.54 14.62
C ALA A 24 19.96 -7.38 13.76
N ASN A 25 19.34 -8.36 14.41
CA ASN A 25 18.25 -9.22 13.99
C ASN A 25 18.11 -9.33 12.47
N MET A 26 18.98 -10.13 11.85
CA MET A 26 18.87 -10.45 10.43
C MET A 26 17.60 -11.29 10.19
N ASN A 27 16.73 -10.79 9.30
CA ASN A 27 15.66 -11.51 8.58
C ASN A 27 14.21 -11.49 9.12
N ASN A 28 13.61 -10.30 9.26
CA ASN A 28 12.14 -10.16 9.14
C ASN A 28 11.66 -10.11 7.67
N LYS A 29 12.37 -10.77 6.73
CA LYS A 29 11.91 -10.88 5.35
C LYS A 29 10.86 -11.98 5.27
N PRO A 30 9.73 -11.78 4.57
CA PRO A 30 8.76 -12.85 4.39
C PRO A 30 9.38 -14.00 3.60
N THR A 31 9.07 -15.23 3.99
CA THR A 31 9.41 -16.41 3.18
C THR A 31 8.74 -16.32 1.81
N GLN A 32 9.27 -17.02 0.80
CA GLN A 32 8.68 -17.02 -0.54
C GLN A 32 7.22 -17.54 -0.52
N SER A 33 6.94 -18.56 0.28
CA SER A 33 5.58 -19.10 0.46
C SER A 33 4.64 -18.09 1.12
N SER A 34 5.09 -17.41 2.19
CA SER A 34 4.31 -16.35 2.84
C SER A 34 4.02 -15.19 1.88
N TYR A 35 5.01 -14.77 1.09
CA TYR A 35 4.83 -13.74 0.07
C TYR A 35 3.79 -14.15 -0.99
N ARG A 36 3.93 -15.35 -1.57
CA ARG A 36 2.98 -15.86 -2.57
C ARG A 36 1.56 -15.94 -2.03
N LEU A 37 1.41 -16.45 -0.81
CA LEU A 37 0.11 -16.53 -0.14
C LEU A 37 -0.51 -15.14 0.03
N LEU A 38 0.26 -14.16 0.50
CA LEU A 38 -0.24 -12.78 0.66
C LEU A 38 -0.63 -12.16 -0.68
N VAL A 39 0.18 -12.33 -1.73
CA VAL A 39 -0.14 -11.81 -3.08
C VAL A 39 -1.42 -12.44 -3.60
N ILE A 40 -1.56 -13.76 -3.54
CA ILE A 40 -2.77 -14.48 -3.97
C ILE A 40 -3.97 -14.01 -3.15
N THR A 41 -3.81 -13.86 -1.84
CA THR A 41 -4.89 -13.37 -0.96
C THR A 41 -5.34 -11.97 -1.37
N PHE A 42 -4.43 -11.03 -1.63
CA PHE A 42 -4.78 -9.69 -2.10
C PHE A 42 -5.46 -9.71 -3.48
N LEU A 43 -4.96 -10.52 -4.42
CA LEU A 43 -5.55 -10.66 -5.75
C LEU A 43 -6.97 -11.21 -5.67
N VAL A 44 -7.15 -12.35 -5.01
CA VAL A 44 -8.46 -12.99 -4.83
C VAL A 44 -9.41 -12.06 -4.08
N TYR A 45 -8.98 -11.49 -2.94
CA TYR A 45 -9.80 -10.55 -2.18
C TYR A 45 -10.24 -9.38 -3.06
N SER A 46 -9.30 -8.72 -3.73
CA SER A 46 -9.61 -7.51 -4.49
C SER A 46 -10.52 -7.75 -5.70
N LEU A 47 -10.34 -8.88 -6.41
CA LEU A 47 -11.19 -9.24 -7.54
C LEU A 47 -12.57 -9.72 -7.07
N PHE A 48 -12.64 -10.70 -6.18
CA PHE A 48 -13.90 -11.30 -5.76
C PHE A 48 -14.72 -10.37 -4.87
N VAL A 49 -14.11 -9.82 -3.82
CA VAL A 49 -14.81 -8.92 -2.89
C VAL A 49 -15.10 -7.58 -3.55
N GLY A 50 -14.15 -7.04 -4.32
CA GLY A 50 -14.38 -5.83 -5.11
C GLY A 50 -15.54 -5.99 -6.08
N TRP A 51 -15.58 -7.10 -6.84
CA TRP A 51 -16.68 -7.40 -7.76
C TRP A 51 -18.00 -7.56 -6.99
N TYR A 52 -17.99 -8.29 -5.88
CA TYR A 52 -19.18 -8.52 -5.06
C TYR A 52 -19.78 -7.19 -4.58
N VAL A 53 -18.96 -6.30 -3.98
CA VAL A 53 -19.42 -5.00 -3.48
C VAL A 53 -19.91 -4.10 -4.61
N ALA A 54 -19.27 -4.13 -5.78
CA ALA A 54 -19.68 -3.37 -6.95
C ALA A 54 -21.10 -3.67 -7.43
N THR A 55 -21.66 -4.83 -7.07
CA THR A 55 -23.03 -5.21 -7.44
C THR A 55 -24.11 -4.72 -6.46
N ARG A 56 -23.76 -4.03 -5.37
CA ARG A 56 -24.66 -3.62 -4.27
C ARG A 56 -24.66 -2.09 -4.10
N PRO A 57 -25.44 -1.32 -4.86
CA PRO A 57 -26.80 -1.06 -4.37
C PRO A 57 -27.91 -1.03 -5.44
N LYS A 58 -27.62 -1.03 -6.75
CA LYS A 58 -28.64 -0.89 -7.81
C LYS A 58 -28.37 -1.73 -9.07
N GLY A 59 -28.16 -3.03 -8.88
CA GLY A 59 -27.99 -4.00 -9.97
C GLY A 59 -26.59 -4.03 -10.56
N LYS A 60 -26.22 -5.18 -11.12
CA LYS A 60 -24.89 -5.47 -11.67
C LYS A 60 -24.49 -4.42 -12.71
N TRP A 61 -23.57 -3.52 -12.37
CA TRP A 61 -22.88 -2.63 -13.33
C TRP A 61 -23.78 -1.68 -14.13
N LYS A 62 -24.95 -1.34 -13.59
CA LYS A 62 -25.92 -0.45 -14.27
C LYS A 62 -25.63 1.05 -14.12
N SER A 63 -24.69 1.42 -13.26
CA SER A 63 -24.28 2.80 -13.05
C SER A 63 -22.77 2.92 -12.91
N PRO A 64 -22.18 4.09 -13.26
CA PRO A 64 -20.75 4.34 -13.06
C PRO A 64 -20.32 4.12 -11.61
N PHE A 65 -21.22 4.32 -10.64
CA PHE A 65 -20.96 4.04 -9.23
C PHE A 65 -20.42 2.63 -8.97
N SER A 66 -20.82 1.60 -9.73
CA SER A 66 -20.35 0.21 -9.51
C SER A 66 -18.83 0.09 -9.66
N TRP A 67 -18.24 0.90 -10.55
CA TRP A 67 -16.78 0.95 -10.74
C TRP A 67 -16.04 1.57 -9.56
N HIS A 68 -16.69 2.43 -8.76
CA HIS A 68 -16.05 3.07 -7.62
C HIS A 68 -15.54 2.08 -6.57
N PRO A 69 -16.39 1.26 -5.91
CA PRO A 69 -15.91 0.33 -4.90
C PRO A 69 -15.05 -0.79 -5.50
N PHE A 70 -15.29 -1.19 -6.76
CA PHE A 70 -14.43 -2.17 -7.43
C PHE A 70 -13.00 -1.64 -7.58
N LEU A 71 -12.84 -0.49 -8.23
CA LEU A 71 -11.53 0.09 -8.52
C LEU A 71 -10.83 0.57 -7.25
N MET A 72 -11.57 1.07 -6.25
CA MET A 72 -10.99 1.39 -4.94
C MET A 72 -10.47 0.14 -4.22
N THR A 73 -11.19 -0.99 -4.28
CA THR A 73 -10.73 -2.24 -3.67
C THR A 73 -9.56 -2.84 -4.46
N ALA A 74 -9.62 -2.85 -5.79
CA ALA A 74 -8.53 -3.30 -6.66
C ALA A 74 -7.26 -2.46 -6.49
N GLY A 75 -7.39 -1.14 -6.44
CA GLY A 75 -6.28 -0.20 -6.32
C GLY A 75 -5.71 -0.07 -4.91
N MET A 76 -6.51 0.45 -3.97
CA MET A 76 -6.05 0.78 -2.61
C MET A 76 -5.82 -0.44 -1.73
N THR A 77 -6.56 -1.53 -1.94
CA THR A 77 -6.41 -2.75 -1.14
C THR A 77 -5.54 -3.77 -1.86
N GLY A 78 -5.92 -4.17 -3.07
CA GLY A 78 -5.20 -5.18 -3.85
C GLY A 78 -3.79 -4.73 -4.22
N SER A 79 -3.68 -3.83 -5.20
CA SER A 79 -2.40 -3.42 -5.78
C SER A 79 -1.46 -2.77 -4.76
N MET A 80 -1.95 -1.83 -3.94
CA MET A 80 -1.14 -1.18 -2.90
C MET A 80 -0.75 -2.14 -1.75
N GLY A 81 -1.61 -3.10 -1.40
CA GLY A 81 -1.27 -4.17 -0.45
C GLY A 81 -0.14 -5.06 -0.98
N ILE A 82 -0.24 -5.50 -2.24
CA ILE A 82 0.80 -6.28 -2.94
C ILE A 82 2.10 -5.47 -3.04
N ALA A 83 2.01 -4.18 -3.35
CA ALA A 83 3.17 -3.28 -3.40
C ALA A 83 3.90 -3.26 -2.04
N ALA A 84 3.16 -3.10 -0.94
CA ALA A 84 3.74 -3.03 0.41
C ALA A 84 4.46 -4.34 0.81
N VAL A 85 3.85 -5.51 0.56
CA VAL A 85 4.50 -6.80 0.85
C VAL A 85 5.70 -7.06 -0.06
N THR A 86 5.62 -6.66 -1.33
CA THR A 86 6.74 -6.78 -2.29
C THR A 86 7.95 -5.98 -1.82
N LYS A 87 7.75 -4.77 -1.28
CA LYS A 87 8.86 -3.96 -0.75
C LYS A 87 9.61 -4.65 0.39
N LYS A 88 8.95 -5.49 1.19
CA LYS A 88 9.55 -6.22 2.33
C LYS A 88 10.59 -7.25 1.88
N LEU A 89 10.52 -7.75 0.64
CA LEU A 89 11.54 -8.65 0.09
C LEU A 89 12.91 -7.95 -0.05
N GLY A 90 12.92 -6.63 -0.19
CA GLY A 90 14.13 -5.83 -0.37
C GLY A 90 14.79 -6.04 -1.74
N GLY A 91 15.90 -5.35 -1.98
CA GLY A 91 16.62 -5.41 -3.25
C GLY A 91 16.06 -4.48 -4.33
N TYR A 92 16.82 -4.37 -5.42
CA TYR A 92 16.58 -3.44 -6.52
C TYR A 92 15.27 -3.74 -7.26
N THR A 93 15.12 -4.96 -7.79
CA THR A 93 13.96 -5.36 -8.60
C THR A 93 12.64 -5.21 -7.83
N ASN A 94 12.60 -5.68 -6.58
CA ASN A 94 11.39 -5.56 -5.75
C ASN A 94 11.05 -4.11 -5.39
N THR A 95 12.04 -3.22 -5.32
CA THR A 95 11.80 -1.79 -5.08
C THR A 95 11.19 -1.12 -6.31
N LYS A 96 11.61 -1.48 -7.52
CA LYS A 96 10.96 -1.01 -8.76
C LYS A 96 9.54 -1.54 -8.88
N LEU A 97 9.35 -2.84 -8.64
CA LEU A 97 8.02 -3.46 -8.69
C LEU A 97 7.07 -2.86 -7.65
N HIS A 98 7.55 -2.57 -6.43
CA HIS A 98 6.79 -1.83 -5.42
C HIS A 98 6.29 -0.48 -5.96
N GLY A 99 7.16 0.31 -6.57
CA GLY A 99 6.79 1.60 -7.17
C GLY A 99 5.75 1.44 -8.28
N MET A 100 5.96 0.50 -9.21
CA MET A 100 5.03 0.23 -10.31
C MET A 100 3.64 -0.19 -9.80
N LEU A 101 3.58 -1.13 -8.84
CA LEU A 101 2.33 -1.59 -8.26
C LEU A 101 1.60 -0.50 -7.45
N ALA A 102 2.35 0.33 -6.71
CA ALA A 102 1.77 1.45 -5.98
C ALA A 102 1.18 2.50 -6.92
N SER A 103 1.91 2.86 -7.99
CA SER A 103 1.43 3.78 -9.03
C SER A 103 0.21 3.22 -9.78
N PHE A 104 0.25 1.95 -10.18
CA PHE A 104 -0.89 1.29 -10.81
C PHE A 104 -2.11 1.26 -9.88
N GLY A 105 -1.90 0.94 -8.60
CA GLY A 105 -2.95 0.99 -7.59
C GLY A 105 -3.57 2.38 -7.45
N TYR A 106 -2.75 3.43 -7.47
CA TYR A 106 -3.24 4.80 -7.42
C TYR A 106 -4.01 5.20 -8.69
N MET A 107 -3.56 4.76 -9.87
CA MET A 107 -4.30 4.98 -11.13
C MET A 107 -5.67 4.32 -11.11
N LEU A 108 -5.79 3.08 -10.60
CA LEU A 108 -7.09 2.44 -10.42
C LEU A 108 -7.98 3.26 -9.47
N SER A 109 -7.43 3.73 -8.34
CA SER A 109 -8.16 4.56 -7.39
C SER A 109 -8.61 5.90 -7.99
N LEU A 110 -7.82 6.52 -8.86
CA LEU A 110 -8.24 7.69 -9.64
C LEU A 110 -9.41 7.35 -10.58
N GLY A 111 -9.37 6.19 -11.24
CA GLY A 111 -10.51 5.69 -12.02
C GLY A 111 -11.76 5.49 -11.16
N GLY A 112 -11.60 4.95 -9.94
CA GLY A 112 -12.69 4.82 -8.97
C GLY A 112 -13.24 6.17 -8.52
N LEU A 113 -12.38 7.17 -8.29
CA LEU A 113 -12.78 8.53 -7.92
C LEU A 113 -13.53 9.21 -9.08
N TYR A 114 -13.03 9.07 -10.30
CA TYR A 114 -13.69 9.55 -11.51
C TYR A 114 -15.08 8.93 -11.67
N ALA A 115 -15.21 7.62 -11.45
CA ALA A 115 -16.47 6.92 -11.57
C ALA A 115 -17.56 7.45 -10.61
N ILE A 116 -17.23 7.68 -9.33
CA ILE A 116 -18.19 8.28 -8.38
C ILE A 116 -18.47 9.75 -8.71
N TYR A 117 -17.46 10.51 -9.15
CA TYR A 117 -17.64 11.91 -9.54
C TYR A 117 -18.59 12.03 -10.72
N HIS A 118 -18.34 11.27 -11.79
CA HIS A 118 -19.19 11.23 -12.97
C HIS A 118 -20.61 10.74 -12.62
N ASN A 119 -20.74 9.69 -11.80
CA ASN A 119 -22.05 9.24 -11.33
C ASN A 119 -22.82 10.37 -10.62
N LYS A 120 -22.16 11.14 -9.75
CA LYS A 120 -22.82 12.24 -9.04
C LYS A 120 -23.30 13.35 -9.99
N ASN A 121 -22.53 13.65 -11.03
CA ASN A 121 -22.95 14.61 -12.07
C ASN A 121 -24.19 14.12 -12.83
N LEU A 122 -24.27 12.83 -13.17
CA LEU A 122 -25.43 12.26 -13.89
C LEU A 122 -26.75 12.32 -13.10
N TYR A 123 -26.67 12.42 -11.77
CA TYR A 123 -27.83 12.44 -10.88
C TYR A 123 -27.90 13.73 -10.04
N ASP A 124 -27.26 14.81 -10.50
CA ASP A 124 -27.23 16.14 -9.86
C ASP A 124 -27.02 16.11 -8.33
N SER A 125 -26.17 15.18 -7.89
CA SER A 125 -25.95 14.89 -6.49
C SER A 125 -24.74 15.67 -5.97
N PRO A 126 -24.82 16.31 -4.78
CA PRO A 126 -23.72 17.11 -4.27
C PRO A 126 -22.47 16.25 -3.98
N HIS A 127 -21.29 16.83 -4.21
CA HIS A 127 -20.00 16.17 -4.06
C HIS A 127 -19.43 16.29 -2.66
N PHE A 128 -18.69 15.27 -2.22
CA PHE A 128 -17.90 15.27 -0.97
C PHE A 128 -18.65 15.73 0.31
N THR A 129 -19.96 15.52 0.37
CA THR A 129 -20.78 15.90 1.54
C THR A 129 -20.64 14.94 2.71
N SER A 130 -20.47 13.64 2.42
CA SER A 130 -20.33 12.60 3.43
C SER A 130 -18.93 12.55 4.05
N THR A 131 -18.83 12.06 5.29
CA THR A 131 -17.55 11.82 5.97
C THR A 131 -16.63 10.91 5.16
N HIS A 132 -17.18 9.84 4.55
CA HIS A 132 -16.43 8.94 3.67
C HIS A 132 -15.82 9.67 2.47
N GLY A 133 -16.61 10.56 1.83
CA GLY A 133 -16.17 11.35 0.69
C GLY A 133 -15.05 12.33 1.06
N LYS A 134 -15.18 13.01 2.20
CA LYS A 134 -14.16 13.96 2.71
C LYS A 134 -12.84 13.27 3.05
N ILE A 135 -12.89 12.16 3.77
CA ILE A 135 -11.70 11.36 4.09
C ILE A 135 -11.10 10.80 2.80
N GLY A 136 -11.94 10.30 1.88
CA GLY A 136 -11.52 9.76 0.60
C GLY A 136 -10.73 10.76 -0.24
N ILE A 137 -11.23 11.98 -0.43
CA ILE A 137 -10.50 12.99 -1.22
C ILE A 137 -9.22 13.45 -0.53
N ALA A 138 -9.23 13.60 0.80
CA ALA A 138 -8.02 13.93 1.56
C ALA A 138 -6.94 12.86 1.40
N LEU A 139 -7.30 11.58 1.44
CA LEU A 139 -6.39 10.46 1.17
C LEU A 139 -5.84 10.49 -0.26
N MET A 140 -6.70 10.74 -1.25
CA MET A 140 -6.27 10.78 -2.65
C MET A 140 -5.22 11.88 -2.88
N VAL A 141 -5.42 13.07 -2.30
CA VAL A 141 -4.45 14.16 -2.36
C VAL A 141 -3.18 13.82 -1.58
N ALA A 142 -3.31 13.31 -0.36
CA ALA A 142 -2.17 12.96 0.49
C ALA A 142 -1.27 11.87 -0.12
N MET A 143 -1.84 10.91 -0.87
CA MET A 143 -1.08 9.84 -1.53
C MET A 143 -0.16 10.32 -2.64
N VAL A 144 -0.38 11.51 -3.20
CA VAL A 144 0.56 12.11 -4.16
C VAL A 144 1.93 12.29 -3.52
N GLY A 145 2.00 12.63 -2.23
CA GLY A 145 3.25 12.81 -1.48
C GLY A 145 4.16 11.57 -1.52
N PRO A 146 3.72 10.40 -0.99
CA PRO A 146 4.48 9.17 -1.08
C PRO A 146 4.84 8.73 -2.50
N LEU A 147 3.96 8.95 -3.48
CA LEU A 147 4.22 8.61 -4.88
C LEU A 147 5.34 9.46 -5.46
N LEU A 148 5.32 10.78 -5.23
CA LEU A 148 6.40 11.67 -5.64
C LEU A 148 7.70 11.37 -4.87
N ALA A 149 7.61 11.12 -3.56
CA ALA A 149 8.77 10.70 -2.76
C ALA A 149 9.39 9.40 -3.32
N GLY A 150 8.57 8.41 -3.66
CA GLY A 150 9.01 7.15 -4.25
C GLY A 150 9.58 7.30 -5.66
N GLY A 151 8.89 8.05 -6.51
CA GLY A 151 9.20 8.20 -7.93
C GLY A 151 10.33 9.19 -8.23
N VAL A 152 10.43 10.30 -7.49
CA VAL A 152 11.41 11.37 -7.76
C VAL A 152 12.62 11.27 -6.85
N PHE A 153 12.42 11.08 -5.55
CA PHE A 153 13.52 11.13 -4.58
C PHE A 153 14.14 9.75 -4.33
N LEU A 154 13.32 8.71 -4.21
CA LEU A 154 13.75 7.39 -3.75
C LEU A 154 13.90 6.34 -4.85
N HIS A 155 13.62 6.69 -6.11
CA HIS A 155 13.67 5.73 -7.22
C HIS A 155 15.10 5.15 -7.35
N PRO A 156 15.25 3.82 -7.50
CA PRO A 156 16.58 3.20 -7.41
C PRO A 156 17.53 3.63 -8.54
N ASP A 157 17.00 3.93 -9.73
CA ASP A 157 17.79 4.35 -10.89
C ASP A 157 18.21 5.81 -10.78
N PHE A 158 17.23 6.71 -10.78
CA PHE A 158 17.41 8.16 -10.95
C PHE A 158 16.97 8.99 -9.73
N GLY A 159 16.66 8.36 -8.60
CA GLY A 159 16.20 9.08 -7.42
C GLY A 159 17.22 10.09 -6.92
N VAL A 160 16.81 11.36 -6.82
CA VAL A 160 17.69 12.50 -6.46
C VAL A 160 18.34 12.30 -5.09
N ASP A 161 17.64 11.66 -4.15
CA ASP A 161 18.13 11.46 -2.79
C ASP A 161 17.83 10.04 -2.28
N LYS A 162 18.22 9.06 -3.10
CA LYS A 162 17.90 7.66 -2.85
C LYS A 162 18.57 7.06 -1.62
N THR A 163 19.56 7.68 -0.99
CA THR A 163 20.19 7.12 0.24
C THR A 163 19.71 7.79 1.53
N ASN A 164 18.92 8.86 1.45
CA ASN A 164 18.46 9.61 2.61
C ASN A 164 17.53 8.79 3.52
N LYS A 165 18.02 8.53 4.73
CA LYS A 165 17.34 7.72 5.74
C LYS A 165 16.07 8.40 6.28
N PHE A 166 16.06 9.73 6.37
CA PHE A 166 14.91 10.48 6.85
C PHE A 166 13.75 10.41 5.86
N ILE A 167 13.99 10.72 4.57
CA ILE A 167 12.95 10.62 3.51
C ILE A 167 12.40 9.19 3.44
N ARG A 168 13.28 8.18 3.49
CA ARG A 168 12.86 6.76 3.53
C ARG A 168 11.99 6.42 4.74
N LYS A 169 12.32 6.95 5.93
CA LYS A 169 11.55 6.73 7.16
C LYS A 169 10.18 7.41 7.08
N VAL A 170 10.13 8.67 6.65
CA VAL A 170 8.88 9.43 6.47
C VAL A 170 8.00 8.77 5.42
N HIS A 171 8.54 8.46 4.23
CA HIS A 171 7.80 7.74 3.17
C HIS A 171 7.20 6.43 3.69
N LYS A 172 7.99 5.63 4.42
CA LYS A 172 7.52 4.35 5.01
C LYS A 172 6.39 4.56 6.00
N ILE A 173 6.55 5.43 6.99
CA ILE A 173 5.56 5.63 8.07
C ILE A 173 4.29 6.27 7.49
N PHE A 174 4.45 7.33 6.70
CA PHE A 174 3.32 8.05 6.14
C PHE A 174 2.49 7.17 5.21
N SER A 175 3.13 6.40 4.32
CA SER A 175 2.41 5.45 3.45
C SER A 175 1.64 4.39 4.23
N ARG A 176 2.20 3.88 5.35
CA ARG A 176 1.51 2.90 6.19
C ARG A 176 0.26 3.49 6.84
N VAL A 177 0.37 4.70 7.39
CA VAL A 177 -0.78 5.40 7.96
C VAL A 177 -1.85 5.64 6.90
N LEU A 178 -1.47 6.16 5.73
CA LEU A 178 -2.44 6.44 4.67
C LEU A 178 -3.13 5.17 4.14
N ILE A 179 -2.40 4.06 3.96
CA ILE A 179 -3.00 2.77 3.56
C ILE A 179 -3.96 2.26 4.65
N ALA A 180 -3.58 2.32 5.93
CA ALA A 180 -4.45 1.92 7.03
C ALA A 180 -5.75 2.74 7.04
N VAL A 181 -5.64 4.06 6.94
CA VAL A 181 -6.80 4.97 6.90
C VAL A 181 -7.64 4.73 5.64
N ALA A 182 -7.02 4.45 4.49
CA ALA A 182 -7.73 4.09 3.27
C ALA A 182 -8.57 2.81 3.44
N TRP A 183 -8.01 1.77 4.04
CA TRP A 183 -8.72 0.52 4.30
C TRP A 183 -9.88 0.71 5.29
N MET A 184 -9.66 1.49 6.35
CA MET A 184 -10.74 1.86 7.27
C MET A 184 -11.82 2.69 6.57
N ASN A 185 -11.44 3.60 5.68
CA ASN A 185 -12.40 4.40 4.92
C ASN A 185 -13.19 3.54 3.91
N SER A 186 -12.60 2.48 3.36
CA SER A 186 -13.31 1.51 2.51
C SER A 186 -14.34 0.72 3.31
N ILE A 187 -14.00 0.24 4.52
CA ILE A 187 -14.96 -0.40 5.42
C ILE A 187 -16.09 0.57 5.76
N TYR A 188 -15.76 1.82 6.09
CA TYR A 188 -16.75 2.86 6.41
C TYR A 188 -17.66 3.19 5.23
N GLY A 189 -17.13 3.24 4.00
CA GLY A 189 -17.90 3.40 2.78
C GLY A 189 -18.89 2.25 2.56
N LEU A 190 -18.44 1.00 2.78
CA LEU A 190 -19.31 -0.17 2.71
C LEU A 190 -20.40 -0.14 3.80
N TYR A 191 -20.05 0.23 5.03
CA TYR A 191 -20.99 0.40 6.12
C TYR A 191 -22.12 1.37 5.76
N GLY A 192 -21.79 2.51 5.13
CA GLY A 192 -22.78 3.47 4.66
C GLY A 192 -23.78 2.90 3.64
N MET A 193 -23.37 1.92 2.83
CA MET A 193 -24.22 1.29 1.81
C MET A 193 -24.96 0.04 2.30
N ARG A 194 -24.36 -0.71 3.24
CA ARG A 194 -24.77 -2.08 3.60
C ARG A 194 -24.97 -2.27 5.10
N LYS A 195 -25.30 -1.21 5.84
CA LYS A 195 -25.57 -1.26 7.30
C LYS A 195 -26.53 -2.38 7.73
N GLN A 196 -27.54 -2.69 6.90
CA GLN A 196 -28.55 -3.73 7.18
C GLN A 196 -28.08 -5.16 6.86
N HIS A 197 -26.88 -5.34 6.31
CA HIS A 197 -26.32 -6.63 5.90
C HIS A 197 -24.99 -6.90 6.63
N PRO A 198 -25.02 -7.21 7.94
CA PRO A 198 -23.82 -7.32 8.77
C PRO A 198 -22.85 -8.39 8.29
N MET A 199 -23.35 -9.49 7.70
CA MET A 199 -22.49 -10.54 7.15
C MET A 199 -21.60 -10.03 6.01
N GLU A 200 -22.09 -9.10 5.18
CA GLU A 200 -21.26 -8.51 4.11
C GLU A 200 -20.17 -7.60 4.67
N LEU A 201 -20.47 -6.89 5.76
CA LEU A 201 -19.50 -6.05 6.46
C LEU A 201 -18.41 -6.89 7.13
N ILE A 202 -18.77 -8.05 7.71
CA ILE A 202 -17.82 -8.99 8.30
C ILE A 202 -16.93 -9.61 7.22
N LEU A 203 -17.53 -10.09 6.12
CA LEU A 203 -16.80 -10.71 5.00
C LEU A 203 -15.81 -9.74 4.34
N TYR A 204 -16.14 -8.45 4.28
CA TYR A 204 -15.22 -7.42 3.80
C TYR A 204 -14.19 -7.03 4.88
N GLY A 205 -14.66 -6.67 6.08
CA GLY A 205 -13.83 -6.04 7.11
C GLY A 205 -12.82 -6.99 7.75
N VAL A 206 -13.22 -8.21 8.11
CA VAL A 206 -12.36 -9.12 8.90
C VAL A 206 -11.09 -9.53 8.13
N PRO A 207 -11.16 -9.99 6.86
CA PRO A 207 -9.95 -10.29 6.11
C PRO A 207 -9.02 -9.08 5.98
N LEU A 208 -9.58 -7.88 5.77
CA LEU A 208 -8.80 -6.64 5.63
C LEU A 208 -8.07 -6.27 6.93
N LEU A 209 -8.72 -6.43 8.08
CA LEU A 209 -8.13 -6.20 9.39
C LEU A 209 -7.01 -7.22 9.70
N ILE A 210 -7.18 -8.50 9.31
CA ILE A 210 -6.14 -9.53 9.47
C ILE A 210 -4.93 -9.24 8.57
N LEU A 211 -5.15 -8.74 7.35
CA LEU A 211 -4.08 -8.39 6.42
C LEU A 211 -3.27 -7.16 6.86
N MET A 212 -3.86 -6.29 7.70
CA MET A 212 -3.25 -5.03 8.12
C MET A 212 -1.92 -5.22 8.87
N PRO A 213 -1.82 -6.00 9.96
CA PRO A 213 -0.53 -6.22 10.63
C PRO A 213 0.48 -6.94 9.72
N LEU A 214 0.04 -7.90 8.90
CA LEU A 214 0.92 -8.66 8.00
C LEU A 214 1.55 -7.76 6.92
N THR A 215 0.87 -6.68 6.56
CA THR A 215 1.28 -5.76 5.48
C THR A 215 1.98 -4.53 6.03
N LEU A 216 1.45 -3.92 7.10
CA LEU A 216 1.85 -2.60 7.56
C LEU A 216 2.86 -2.59 8.71
N VAL A 217 3.08 -3.70 9.40
CA VAL A 217 4.14 -3.82 10.45
C VAL A 217 5.44 -4.26 9.80
#